data_AF-A0A8I1RSL1-F1
#
_entry.id   AF-A0A8I1RSL1-F1
#
_cell.length_a   1.000
_cell.length_b   1.000
_cell.length_c   1.000
_cell.angle_alpha   90.00
_cell.angle_beta   90.00
_cell.angle_gamma   90.00
#
_symmetry.space_group_name_H-M   'P 1'
#
loop_
_entity.id
_entity.type
_entity.pdbx_description
1 polymer ?
#
loop_
_entity_poly.entity_id
_entity_poly.type
_entity_poly.pdbx_seq_one_letter_code
_entity_poly.pdbx_strand_id
1 'polypeptide(L)' 'MTDRWAKAQRQRWIAEMLAIYGFINREHLCRKFWISVPQASTDLREFQRRNPTAITYNASTRRYEVPQ' A
#
# COMPACT_ATOMS: atom_id res chain seq x y z
N MET A 1 3.58 -21.05 2.77
CA MET A 1 3.05 -19.93 1.95
C MET A 1 4.24 -19.29 1.25
N THR A 2 4.28 -19.27 -0.08
CA THR A 2 5.45 -18.71 -0.81
C THR A 2 5.46 -17.18 -0.71
N ASP A 3 6.64 -16.57 -0.60
CA ASP A 3 6.83 -15.11 -0.53
C ASP A 3 6.07 -14.35 -1.65
N ARG A 4 6.10 -14.90 -2.87
CA ARG A 4 5.39 -14.35 -4.03
C ARG A 4 3.88 -14.21 -3.84
N TRP A 5 3.24 -15.20 -3.21
CA TRP A 5 1.80 -15.16 -2.95
C TRP A 5 1.46 -14.11 -1.89
N ALA A 6 2.22 -14.06 -0.79
CA ALA A 6 2.00 -13.09 0.27
C ALA A 6 2.16 -11.66 -0.26
N LYS A 7 3.18 -11.43 -1.08
CA LYS A 7 3.38 -10.16 -1.77
C LYS A 7 2.22 -9.79 -2.69
N ALA A 8 1.75 -10.73 -3.52
CA ALA A 8 0.59 -10.49 -4.40
C ALA A 8 -0.67 -10.11 -3.61
N GLN A 9 -0.89 -10.75 -2.45
CA GLN A 9 -2.02 -10.45 -1.59
C GLN A 9 -1.94 -9.04 -0.98
N ARG A 10 -0.74 -8.60 -0.56
CA ARG A 10 -0.53 -7.22 -0.10
C ARG A 10 -0.78 -6.20 -1.20
N GLN A 11 -0.31 -6.45 -2.43
CA GLN A 11 -0.54 -5.58 -3.57
C GLN A 11 -2.03 -5.46 -3.93
N ARG A 12 -2.78 -6.58 -3.94
CA ARG A 12 -4.23 -6.56 -4.13
C ARG A 12 -4.95 -5.75 -3.07
N TRP A 13 -4.57 -5.96 -1.80
CA TRP A 13 -5.22 -5.24 -0.71
C TRP A 13 -4.92 -3.74 -0.71
N ILE A 14 -3.74 -3.32 -1.16
CA ILE A 14 -3.45 -1.89 -1.38
C ILE A 14 -4.44 -1.30 -2.40
N ALA A 15 -4.68 -1.99 -3.51
CA ALA A 15 -5.65 -1.54 -4.51
C ALA A 15 -7.08 -1.46 -3.94
N GLU A 16 -7.51 -2.46 -3.18
CA GLU A 16 -8.83 -2.47 -2.53
C GLU A 16 -9.00 -1.30 -1.57
N MET A 17 -7.98 -1.01 -0.75
CA MET A 17 -8.03 0.11 0.20
C MET A 17 -8.14 1.46 -0.50
N LEU A 18 -7.42 1.65 -1.61
CA LEU A 18 -7.52 2.86 -2.42
C LEU A 18 -8.89 2.97 -3.10
N ALA A 19 -9.45 1.86 -3.59
CA ALA A 19 -10.76 1.85 -4.24
C ALA A 19 -11.92 2.14 -3.26
N ILE A 20 -11.84 1.60 -2.03
CA ILE A 20 -12.93 1.69 -1.04
C ILE A 20 -12.81 2.97 -0.20
N TYR A 21 -11.61 3.29 0.29
CA TYR A 21 -11.39 4.36 1.26
C TYR A 21 -10.67 5.57 0.68
N GLY A 22 -10.10 5.46 -0.53
CA GLY A 22 -9.30 6.51 -1.14
C GLY A 22 -7.89 6.69 -0.56
N PHE A 23 -7.51 5.95 0.50
CA PHE A 23 -6.19 6.06 1.12
C PHE A 23 -5.73 4.79 1.85
N ILE A 24 -4.42 4.72 2.09
CA ILE A 24 -3.79 3.66 2.89
C ILE A 24 -2.53 4.18 3.60
N ASN A 25 -2.28 3.66 4.80
CA ASN A 25 -1.07 3.90 5.58
C ASN A 25 -0.22 2.63 5.71
N ARG A 26 1.09 2.82 5.95
CA ARG A 26 2.02 1.72 6.28
C ARG A 26 1.51 0.89 7.46
N GLU A 27 0.96 1.56 8.46
CA GLU A 27 0.41 0.92 9.66
C GLU A 27 -0.73 -0.05 9.34
N HIS A 28 -1.55 0.23 8.32
CA HIS A 28 -2.62 -0.70 7.90
C HIS A 28 -2.02 -2.03 7.43
N LEU A 29 -0.94 -1.98 6.64
CA LEU A 29 -0.23 -3.17 6.17
C LEU A 29 0.45 -3.91 7.33
N CYS A 30 1.10 -3.19 8.23
CA CYS A 30 1.74 -3.79 9.41
C CYS A 30 0.72 -4.53 10.28
N ARG A 31 -0.41 -3.89 10.59
CA ARG A 31 -1.45 -4.49 11.44
C ARG A 31 -2.15 -5.67 10.78
N LYS A 32 -2.45 -5.59 9.46
CA LYS A 32 -3.16 -6.66 8.75
C LYS A 32 -2.28 -7.88 8.46
N PHE A 33 -1.04 -7.65 8.03
CA PHE A 33 -0.16 -8.70 7.53
C PHE A 33 0.99 -9.06 8.47
N TRP A 34 1.07 -8.42 9.64
CA TRP A 34 2.12 -8.65 10.63
C TRP A 34 3.54 -8.46 10.05
N ILE A 35 3.71 -7.43 9.23
CA ILE A 35 4.98 -7.09 8.58
C ILE A 35 5.62 -5.86 9.21
N SER A 36 6.93 -5.72 9.03
CA SER A 36 7.68 -4.55 9.47
C SER A 36 7.35 -3.29 8.65
N VAL A 37 7.56 -2.11 9.24
CA VAL A 37 7.39 -0.81 8.55
C VAL A 37 8.26 -0.69 7.27
N PRO A 38 9.53 -1.17 7.26
CA PRO A 38 10.31 -1.23 6.02
C PRO A 38 9.64 -2.05 4.92
N GLN A 39 9.10 -3.24 5.25
CA GLN A 39 8.42 -4.09 4.28
C GLN A 39 7.15 -3.42 3.74
N ALA A 40 6.31 -2.84 4.63
CA ALA A 40 5.13 -2.08 4.22
C ALA A 40 5.48 -0.89 3.30
N SER A 41 6.60 -0.20 3.58
CA SER A 41 7.09 0.89 2.73
C SER A 41 7.52 0.41 1.35
N THR A 42 8.21 -0.73 1.29
CA THR A 42 8.59 -1.38 0.02
C THR A 42 7.34 -1.76 -0.79
N ASP A 43 6.33 -2.35 -0.16
CA ASP A 43 5.09 -2.74 -0.84
C ASP A 43 4.34 -1.53 -1.41
N LEU A 44 4.25 -0.42 -0.67
CA LEU A 44 3.59 0.82 -1.14
C LEU A 44 4.36 1.49 -2.27
N ARG A 45 5.70 1.57 -2.16
CA ARG A 45 6.55 2.10 -3.24
C ARG A 45 6.45 1.25 -4.51
N GLU A 46 6.39 -0.06 -4.36
CA GLU A 46 6.23 -0.96 -5.49
C GLU A 46 4.85 -0.83 -6.14
N PHE A 47 3.80 -0.70 -5.34
CA PHE A 47 2.45 -0.46 -5.85
C PHE A 47 2.39 0.87 -6.62
N GLN A 48 2.97 1.93 -6.05
CA GLN A 48 3.08 3.24 -6.70
C GLN A 48 3.87 3.19 -8.00
N ARG A 49 5.01 2.51 -8.02
CA ARG A 49 5.83 2.36 -9.23
C ARG A 49 5.08 1.63 -10.35
N ARG A 50 4.25 0.64 -10.01
CA ARG A 50 3.44 -0.13 -10.97
C ARG A 50 2.17 0.61 -11.40
N ASN A 51 1.65 1.50 -10.56
CA ASN A 51 0.39 2.20 -10.76
C ASN A 51 0.54 3.70 -10.42
N PRO A 52 1.34 4.46 -11.20
CA PRO A 52 1.70 5.84 -10.85
C PRO A 52 0.49 6.80 -10.82
N THR A 53 -0.60 6.47 -11.51
CA THR A 53 -1.84 7.25 -11.54
C THR A 53 -2.86 6.85 -10.48
N ALA A 54 -2.66 5.70 -9.81
CA ALA A 54 -3.63 5.18 -8.84
C ALA A 54 -3.34 5.64 -7.40
N ILE A 55 -2.12 6.11 -7.13
CA ILE A 55 -1.67 6.44 -5.78
C ILE A 55 -0.61 7.54 -5.80
N THR A 56 -0.72 8.49 -4.89
CA THR A 56 0.31 9.47 -4.59
C THR A 56 0.59 9.51 -3.09
N TYR A 57 1.76 10.00 -2.70
CA TYR A 57 2.08 10.25 -1.30
C TYR A 57 1.80 11.70 -0.95
N ASN A 58 0.87 11.94 -0.03
CA ASN A 58 0.56 13.26 0.48
C ASN A 58 1.39 13.52 1.74
N ALA A 59 2.29 14.51 1.67
CA ALA A 59 3.17 14.88 2.78
C ALA A 59 2.43 15.58 3.95
N SER A 60 1.35 16.30 3.66
CA SER A 60 0.55 17.04 4.64
C SER A 60 -0.23 16.07 5.53
N THR A 61 -0.87 15.05 4.94
CA THR A 61 -1.63 14.02 5.65
C THR A 61 -0.80 12.78 5.99
N ARG A 62 0.45 12.73 5.51
CA ARG A 62 1.44 11.65 5.73
C ARG A 62 0.93 10.25 5.32
N ARG A 63 0.08 10.18 4.30
CA ARG A 63 -0.52 8.93 3.81
C ARG A 63 -0.38 8.78 2.30
N TYR A 64 -0.60 7.56 1.84
CA TYR A 64 -0.80 7.32 0.42
C TYR A 64 -2.28 7.42 0.09
N GLU A 65 -2.63 8.15 -0.96
CA GLU A 65 -4.03 8.40 -1.34
C GLU A 65 -4.20 8.47 -2.85
N VAL A 66 -5.44 8.31 -3.31
CA VAL A 66 -5.80 8.48 -4.71
C VAL A 66 -5.52 9.94 -5.10
N PRO A 67 -4.81 10.20 -6.21
CA PRO A 67 -4.62 11.56 -6.71
C PRO A 67 -5.97 12.26 -6.92
N GLN A 68 -6.06 13.51 -6.46
CA GLN A 68 -7.21 14.39 -6.71
C GLN A 68 -7.04 15.07 -8.08
#